data_AF-A0A2D5RTE4-F1
#
_entry.id   AF-A0A2D5RTE4-F1
#
_cell.length_a   1.000
_cell.length_b   1.000
_cell.length_c   1.000
_cell.angle_alpha   90.00
_cell.angle_beta   90.00
_cell.angle_gamma   90.00
#
_symmetry.space_group_name_H-M   'P 1'
#
loop_
_entity.id
_entity.type
_entity.pdbx_description
1 polymer ?
#
loop_
_entity_poly.entity_id
_entity_poly.type
_entity_poly.pdbx_seq_one_letter_code
_entity_poly.pdbx_strand_id
1 'polypeptide(L)' 'KERAADDRIYIIKANGSVKIPNTGNWFAVNNSNQLEPGDTIVVPLDAGHMDKLTLWSTATQILYQLGVAVAAISGI' A
#
# COMPACT_ATOMS: atom_id res chain seq x y z
N LYS A 1 7.65 -13.94 1.99
CA LYS A 1 7.77 -12.64 1.29
C LYS A 1 7.02 -11.64 2.14
N GLU A 2 7.75 -10.81 2.88
CA GLU A 2 7.25 -9.83 3.84
C GLU A 2 6.32 -8.86 3.10
N ARG A 3 5.04 -8.88 3.46
CA ARG A 3 3.99 -8.02 2.87
C ARG A 3 3.40 -7.07 3.91
N ALA A 4 3.76 -7.26 5.18
CA ALA A 4 3.38 -6.37 6.26
C ALA A 4 4.36 -5.20 6.28
N ALA A 5 3.83 -3.97 6.28
CA ALA A 5 4.63 -2.81 6.64
C ALA A 5 4.63 -2.70 8.16
N ASP A 6 5.53 -3.41 8.83
CA ASP A 6 5.64 -3.43 10.31
C ASP A 6 5.91 -2.04 10.91
N ASP A 7 6.40 -1.10 10.09
CA ASP A 7 6.63 0.31 10.45
C ASP A 7 5.33 1.13 10.60
N ARG A 8 4.16 0.60 10.23
CA ARG A 8 2.89 1.36 10.20
C ARG A 8 1.72 0.60 10.80
N ILE A 9 1.72 0.36 12.11
CA ILE A 9 0.58 -0.25 12.82
C ILE A 9 -0.40 0.84 13.26
N TYR A 10 -1.70 0.63 13.03
CA TYR A 10 -2.76 1.53 13.48
C TYR A 10 -3.68 0.84 14.49
N ILE A 11 -4.06 1.56 15.54
CA ILE A 11 -5.09 1.14 16.51
C ILE A 11 -6.28 2.06 16.35
N ILE A 12 -7.41 1.50 15.95
CA ILE A 12 -8.70 2.19 15.90
C ILE A 12 -9.38 1.94 17.23
N LYS A 13 -9.59 2.99 18.01
CA LYS A 13 -10.24 2.94 19.31
C LYS A 13 -11.74 2.67 19.16
N ALA A 14 -12.38 2.08 20.16
CA ALA A 14 -13.84 1.87 20.16
C ALA A 14 -14.66 3.17 19.94
N ASN A 15 -14.11 4.34 20.29
CA ASN A 15 -14.72 5.65 20.05
C ASN A 15 -14.44 6.23 18.65
N GLY A 16 -13.78 5.48 17.76
CA GLY A 16 -13.43 5.89 16.41
C GLY A 16 -12.15 6.72 16.27
N SER A 17 -11.45 7.03 17.38
CA SER A 17 -10.16 7.74 17.31
C SER A 17 -9.04 6.80 16.83
N VAL A 18 -8.07 7.35 16.12
CA VAL A 18 -6.93 6.60 15.56
C VAL A 18 -5.67 6.90 16.36
N LYS A 19 -5.00 5.85 16.84
CA LYS A 19 -3.70 5.94 17.52
C LYS A 19 -2.61 5.23 16.71
N ILE A 20 -1.46 5.90 16.61
CA ILE A 20 -0.23 5.35 16.02
C ILE A 20 0.75 5.12 17.19
N PRO A 21 1.02 3.87 17.59
CA PRO A 21 1.95 3.55 18.64
C PRO A 21 3.39 3.78 18.14
N ASN A 22 4.23 4.43 18.96
CA ASN A 22 5.67 4.44 18.73
C ASN A 22 6.23 3.01 18.90
N THR A 23 7.18 2.68 18.04
CA THR A 23 7.70 1.35 17.68
C THR A 23 7.78 0.32 18.81
N GLY A 24 7.37 -0.93 18.52
CA GLY A 24 7.68 -2.14 19.32
C GLY A 24 6.70 -2.53 20.42
N ASN A 25 5.99 -1.57 21.03
CA ASN A 25 5.26 -1.82 22.30
C ASN A 25 3.74 -1.56 22.19
N TRP A 26 3.17 -1.75 21.00
CA TRP A 26 1.75 -1.49 20.73
C TRP A 26 0.77 -2.43 21.44
N PHE A 27 1.25 -3.57 21.95
CA PHE A 27 0.48 -4.56 22.72
C PHE A 27 0.89 -4.65 24.19
N ALA A 28 1.82 -3.80 24.66
CA ALA A 28 2.37 -3.92 25.99
C ALA A 28 1.35 -3.50 27.07
N VAL A 29 1.11 -4.40 28.03
CA VAL A 29 0.13 -4.26 29.14
C VAL A 29 0.43 -3.09 30.08
N ASN A 30 1.65 -2.53 30.03
CA ASN A 30 2.16 -1.56 31.01
C ASN A 30 2.34 -0.13 30.45
N ASN A 31 1.88 0.16 29.22
CA ASN A 31 1.98 1.49 28.61
C ASN A 31 0.61 2.18 28.54
N SER A 32 0.62 3.52 28.57
CA SER A 32 -0.53 4.42 28.43
C SER A 32 -1.33 4.30 27.12
N ASN A 33 -0.95 3.37 26.24
CA ASN A 33 -1.65 3.00 25.01
C ASN A 33 -2.24 1.59 25.10
N GLN A 34 -2.75 1.24 26.29
CA GLN A 34 -3.40 -0.04 26.55
C GLN A 34 -4.57 -0.25 25.58
N LEU A 35 -4.58 -1.43 24.96
CA LEU A 35 -5.67 -1.89 24.09
C LEU A 35 -6.91 -2.11 24.96
N GLU A 36 -8.02 -1.50 24.59
CA GLU A 36 -9.29 -1.60 25.30
C GLU A 36 -10.26 -2.50 24.53
N PRO A 37 -11.22 -3.16 25.20
CA PRO A 37 -12.26 -3.92 24.52
C PRO A 37 -12.98 -3.06 23.46
N GLY A 38 -13.05 -3.55 22.23
CA GLY A 38 -13.63 -2.82 21.10
C GLY A 38 -12.62 -2.07 20.22
N ASP A 39 -11.35 -2.04 20.60
CA ASP A 39 -10.28 -1.54 19.73
C ASP A 39 -10.00 -2.52 18.58
N THR A 40 -9.71 -1.99 17.39
CA THR A 40 -9.36 -2.75 16.18
C THR A 40 -7.94 -2.45 15.75
N ILE A 41 -7.13 -3.50 15.50
CA ILE A 41 -5.75 -3.38 15.04
C ILE A 41 -5.72 -3.53 13.51
N VAL A 42 -5.14 -2.57 12.82
CA VAL A 42 -4.99 -2.59 11.36
C VAL A 42 -3.51 -2.52 11.01
N VAL A 43 -3.04 -3.55 10.28
CA VAL A 43 -1.71 -3.59 9.69
C VAL A 43 -1.88 -3.44 8.18
N PRO A 44 -1.46 -2.31 7.58
CA PRO A 44 -1.58 -2.10 6.15
C PRO A 44 -0.63 -3.05 5.42
N LEU A 45 -1.11 -3.55 4.30
CA LEU A 45 -0.25 -4.12 3.28
C LEU A 45 0.72 -3.03 2.80
N ASP A 46 2.00 -3.36 2.65
CA ASP A 46 2.90 -2.48 1.91
C ASP A 46 2.48 -2.45 0.43
N ALA A 47 1.65 -1.48 0.07
CA ALA A 47 1.16 -1.26 -1.28
C ALA A 47 2.15 -0.47 -2.16
N GLY A 48 3.37 -0.24 -1.68
CA GLY A 48 4.41 0.51 -2.38
C GLY A 48 5.19 -0.31 -3.40
N HIS A 49 4.54 -0.86 -4.43
CA HIS A 49 5.28 -1.18 -5.67
C HIS A 49 4.34 -1.34 -6.87
N MET A 50 4.34 -0.36 -7.77
CA MET A 50 4.08 -0.68 -9.17
C MET A 50 5.25 -1.56 -9.61
N ASP A 51 4.97 -2.82 -9.92
CA ASP A 51 6.00 -3.74 -10.41
C ASP A 51 6.70 -3.08 -11.61
N LYS A 52 8.03 -3.04 -11.59
CA LYS A 52 8.83 -2.47 -12.67
C LYS A 52 8.47 -3.10 -14.02
N LEU A 53 8.07 -4.38 -14.00
CA LEU A 53 7.57 -5.09 -15.19
C LEU A 53 6.27 -4.48 -15.72
N THR A 54 5.34 -4.08 -14.84
CA THR A 54 4.09 -3.41 -15.23
C THR A 54 4.38 -2.07 -15.90
N LEU A 55 5.32 -1.27 -15.36
CA LEU A 55 5.70 0.01 -15.97
C LEU A 55 6.29 -0.16 -17.38
N TRP A 56 7.23 -1.10 -17.53
CA TRP A 56 7.87 -1.39 -18.83
C TRP A 56 6.89 -1.98 -19.85
N SER A 57 5.95 -2.81 -19.39
CA SER A 57 4.86 -3.34 -20.22
C SER A 57 3.98 -2.21 -20.76
N THR A 58 3.52 -1.30 -19.90
CA THR A 58 2.72 -0.13 -20.30
C THR A 58 3.48 0.76 -21.28
N ALA A 59 4.75 1.06 -21.04
CA ALA A 59 5.56 1.86 -21.96
C ALA A 59 5.69 1.21 -23.34
N THR A 60 5.97 -0.10 -23.39
CA THR A 60 6.08 -0.85 -24.65
C THR A 60 4.75 -0.86 -25.41
N GLN A 61 3.64 -1.02 -24.69
CA GLN A 61 2.31 -1.02 -25.29
C GLN A 61 1.93 0.33 -25.90
N ILE A 62 2.27 1.44 -25.23
CA ILE A 62 2.09 2.79 -25.78
C ILE A 62 2.91 2.95 -27.07
N LEU A 63 4.18 2.55 -27.06
CA LEU A 63 5.04 2.64 -28.25
C LEU A 63 4.51 1.81 -29.42
N TYR A 64 4.02 0.60 -29.15
CA TYR A 64 3.39 -0.23 -30.18
C TYR A 64 2.16 0.45 -30.78
N GLN A 65 1.27 1.00 -29.94
CA GLN A 65 0.06 1.71 -30.41
C GLN A 65 0.42 2.94 -31.25
N LEU A 66 1.45 3.69 -30.87
CA LEU A 66 1.96 4.81 -31.68
C LEU A 66 2.52 4.32 -33.02
N GLY A 67 3.30 3.25 -33.03
CA GLY A 67 3.85 2.66 -34.26
C GLY A 67 2.75 2.16 -35.22
N VAL A 68 1.73 1.47 -34.70
CA VAL A 68 0.58 1.01 -35.50
C VAL A 68 -0.25 2.19 -35.99
N ALA A 69 -0.48 3.22 -35.16
CA ALA A 69 -1.21 4.41 -35.56
C ALA A 69 -0.50 5.15 -36.72
N VAL A 70 0.83 5.29 -36.65
CA VAL A 70 1.63 5.86 -37.74
C VAL A 70 1.53 4.99 -38.99
N ALA A 71 1.67 3.67 -38.88
CA ALA A 71 1.57 2.75 -40.01
C ALA A 71 0.18 2.76 -40.67
N ALA A 72 -0.90 2.87 -39.88
CA ALA A 72 -2.27 2.95 -40.37
C ALA A 72 -2.52 4.26 -41.15
N ILE A 73 -1.95 5.38 -40.71
CA ILE A 73 -2.00 6.65 -41.44
C ILE A 73 -1.15 6.59 -42.72
N SER A 74 -0.03 5.89 -42.68
CA SER A 74 0.92 5.77 -43.81
C SER A 74 0.51 4.75 -44.87
N GLY A 75 -0.37 3.80 -44.49
CA GLY A 75 -0.87 2.73 -45.35
C GLY A 75 -2.23 3.03 -45.99
N ILE A 76 -2.79 4.23 -45.78
CA ILE A 76 -3.91 4.81 -46.53
C ILE A 76 -3.35 5.69 -47.65
#